data_AF-A0A246GCB9-F1
#
_entry.id   AF-A0A246GCB9-F1
#
_cell.length_a   1.000
_cell.length_b   1.000
_cell.length_c   1.000
_cell.angle_alpha   90.00
_cell.angle_beta   90.00
_cell.angle_gamma   90.00
#
_symmetry.space_group_name_H-M   'P 1'
#
loop_
_entity.id
_entity.type
_entity.pdbx_description
1 polymer ?
#
loop_
_entity_poly.entity_id
_entity_poly.type
_entity_poly.pdbx_seq_one_letter_code
_entity_poly.pdbx_strand_id
1 'polypeptide(L)'
;MRKIILFLSITLFLSCSKDTEFIDLNTTNNSINVASLVPDEKELKEYFNIEFTQDIDQAINNIETIKELKKIGRKKILVENTLVETKDAKKGTIIVKISGKVDNNAFSRTYTFLGFIQSSYDSHIARNIKIKWKAEFQNNPEELANIDFDALYRLKKTDLFSIEYLTKWVDLYSTKPNTNQLYKFTSEDLKDIKIEKVVYDGYSGIDINLKYKNNESVAVFLKFDKDNYYKTKVSLNENEIKKYYAQGVYQNFNSFYRRLTNLSNENDFVLKIKSLGGSPNILFNKELNTISCEFLLLTKEGDQLAYFTHEFKGFKPLSDLSKELVVQTTDDLNFYMKELLKDTPDGDVTGIISKGRISLNLYEKTQFAIIRKDHIIDNIDQNLVIRLPNNQLALKLKNAIVKSVIGSFDFSALLPSSENAIHQDILLINPVFKVYSAIKKHDKLIVELELKKANFLTIQNIQKTIEIKL
;
A
#
# COMPACT_ATOMS: atom_id res chain seq x y z
N MET A 1 -2.48 14.50 -5.36
CA MET A 1 -1.82 15.14 -4.20
C MET A 1 -2.77 15.15 -3.02
N ARG A 2 -2.79 14.07 -2.22
CA ARG A 2 -3.47 14.05 -0.92
C ARG A 2 -2.40 14.34 0.13
N LYS A 3 -2.55 15.47 0.82
CA LYS A 3 -1.67 15.86 1.93
C LYS A 3 -1.97 14.92 3.11
N ILE A 4 -1.06 13.99 3.38
CA ILE A 4 -1.04 13.26 4.66
C ILE A 4 -0.36 14.19 5.66
N ILE A 5 -1.15 14.73 6.59
CA ILE A 5 -0.64 15.51 7.70
C ILE A 5 -0.11 14.50 8.71
N LEU A 6 1.22 14.36 8.73
CA LEU A 6 1.93 13.60 9.75
C LEU A 6 1.99 14.47 11.01
N PHE A 7 1.20 14.14 12.03
CA PHE A 7 1.37 14.74 13.36
C PHE A 7 2.63 14.16 13.99
N LEU A 8 3.75 14.85 13.80
CA LEU A 8 5.02 14.57 14.45
C LEU A 8 4.98 15.25 15.84
N SER A 9 4.50 14.56 16.88
CA SER A 9 4.64 15.06 18.25
C SER A 9 6.05 14.79 18.75
N ILE A 10 6.99 15.69 18.43
CA ILE A 10 8.28 15.76 19.14
C ILE A 10 8.00 16.50 20.45
N THR A 11 7.78 15.75 21.53
CA THR A 11 7.91 16.31 22.89
C THR A 11 9.39 16.32 23.25
N LEU A 12 10.06 17.43 22.90
CA LEU A 12 11.29 17.86 23.54
C LEU A 12 10.95 18.25 24.98
N PHE A 13 11.17 17.34 25.94
CA PHE A 13 11.26 17.75 27.34
C PHE A 13 12.67 18.29 27.59
N LEU A 14 12.85 19.57 27.27
CA LEU A 14 13.82 20.39 27.97
C LEU A 14 13.34 20.47 29.42
N SER A 15 14.07 19.80 30.32
CA SER A 15 13.87 19.93 31.76
C SER A 15 14.21 21.35 32.19
N CYS A 16 13.20 22.21 32.26
CA CYS A 16 13.20 23.32 33.21
C CYS A 16 12.57 22.78 34.49
N SER A 17 13.39 22.37 35.45
CA SER A 17 12.93 22.14 36.83
C SER A 17 12.37 23.45 37.36
N LYS A 18 11.04 23.59 37.35
CA LYS A 18 10.39 24.51 38.27
C LYS A 18 10.21 23.74 39.56
N ASP A 19 10.96 24.15 40.59
CA ASP A 19 10.81 23.68 41.96
C ASP A 19 9.39 24.04 42.43
N THR A 20 8.44 23.12 42.25
CA THR A 20 7.14 23.18 42.92
C THR A 20 7.31 22.65 44.33
N GLU A 21 7.20 23.54 45.31
CA GLU A 21 7.29 23.20 46.74
C GLU A 21 6.26 22.13 47.10
N PHE A 22 6.75 20.94 47.46
CA PHE A 22 5.94 19.93 48.12
C PHE A 22 5.72 20.34 49.57
N ILE A 23 4.47 20.56 49.96
CA ILE A 23 4.11 20.82 51.36
C ILE A 23 4.27 19.49 52.14
N ASP A 24 5.29 19.42 53.00
CA ASP A 24 5.46 18.34 53.98
C ASP A 24 4.56 18.60 55.20
N LEU A 25 3.54 17.78 55.37
CA LEU A 25 2.71 17.77 56.57
C LEU A 25 3.33 16.82 57.60
N ASN A 26 4.18 17.35 58.49
CA ASN A 26 4.57 16.63 59.71
C ASN A 26 3.58 16.91 60.86
N THR A 27 2.90 15.83 61.26
CA THR A 27 2.33 15.52 62.58
C THR A 27 1.62 16.62 63.39
N THR A 28 0.30 16.47 63.54
CA THR A 28 -0.40 16.76 64.80
C THR A 28 -1.23 15.55 65.23
N ASN A 29 -0.96 15.09 66.44
CA ASN A 29 -1.69 14.04 67.14
C ASN A 29 -3.16 14.44 67.28
N ASN A 30 -4.06 13.62 66.74
CA ASN A 30 -5.35 13.35 67.37
C ASN A 30 -5.82 11.96 66.95
N SER A 31 -6.19 11.17 67.95
CA SER A 31 -6.69 9.81 67.86
C SER A 31 -8.03 9.77 67.11
N ILE A 32 -7.95 9.69 65.79
CA ILE A 32 -8.99 9.19 64.88
C ILE A 32 -8.25 8.22 63.96
N ASN A 33 -8.80 7.03 63.70
CA ASN A 33 -8.21 5.99 62.84
C ASN A 33 -7.57 6.57 61.55
N VAL A 34 -6.26 6.85 61.59
CA VAL A 34 -5.50 7.56 60.53
C VAL A 34 -5.37 6.70 59.26
N ALA A 35 -5.65 5.40 59.35
CA ALA A 35 -5.66 4.49 58.21
C ALA A 35 -6.76 4.80 57.16
N SER A 36 -7.72 5.68 57.46
CA SER A 36 -8.89 5.94 56.60
C SER A 36 -8.79 7.15 55.67
N LEU A 37 -7.82 8.07 55.85
CA LEU A 37 -7.81 9.39 55.19
C LEU A 37 -6.79 9.55 54.05
N VAL A 38 -5.81 8.65 53.95
CA VAL A 38 -4.74 8.70 52.96
C VAL A 38 -4.86 7.43 52.10
N PRO A 39 -4.56 7.48 50.79
CA PRO A 39 -4.63 6.27 49.98
C PRO A 39 -3.45 5.36 50.31
N ASP A 40 -3.71 4.05 50.42
CA ASP A 40 -2.65 3.06 50.61
C ASP A 40 -1.97 2.68 49.28
N GLU A 41 -0.90 1.88 49.34
CA GLU A 41 -0.16 1.46 48.15
C GLU A 41 -1.03 0.66 47.17
N LYS A 42 -1.96 -0.17 47.67
CA LYS A 42 -2.84 -1.00 46.84
C LYS A 42 -3.87 -0.14 46.11
N GLU A 43 -4.46 0.84 46.80
CA GLU A 43 -5.38 1.82 46.24
C GLU A 43 -4.69 2.67 45.17
N LEU A 44 -3.43 3.07 45.39
CA LEU A 44 -2.65 3.81 44.39
C LEU A 44 -2.21 2.95 43.22
N LYS A 45 -1.88 1.67 43.44
CA LYS A 45 -1.62 0.73 42.34
C LYS A 45 -2.84 0.59 41.45
N GLU A 46 -4.02 0.45 42.03
CA GLU A 46 -5.29 0.42 41.27
C GLU A 46 -5.55 1.76 40.58
N TYR A 47 -5.31 2.89 41.25
CA TYR A 47 -5.47 4.23 40.69
C TYR A 47 -4.60 4.44 39.43
N PHE A 48 -3.33 4.07 39.48
CA PHE A 48 -2.37 4.23 38.38
C PHE A 48 -2.36 3.04 37.40
N ASN A 49 -3.27 2.07 37.54
CA ASN A 49 -3.27 0.85 36.75
C ASN A 49 -1.89 0.16 36.74
N ILE A 50 -1.29 -0.02 37.92
CA ILE A 50 0.03 -0.65 38.10
C ILE A 50 -0.13 -2.15 38.38
N GLU A 51 0.45 -2.98 37.51
CA GLU A 51 0.50 -4.44 37.68
C GLU A 51 1.88 -4.91 38.19
N PHE A 52 1.92 -5.99 38.97
CA PHE A 52 3.19 -6.54 39.51
C PHE A 52 4.15 -7.03 38.43
N THR A 53 3.68 -7.34 37.23
CA THR A 53 4.50 -7.87 36.14
C THR A 53 4.86 -6.82 35.09
N GLN A 54 4.53 -5.55 35.31
CA GLN A 54 4.72 -4.52 34.29
C GLN A 54 6.16 -3.98 34.28
N ASP A 55 6.52 -3.39 33.14
CA ASP A 55 7.77 -2.68 32.94
C ASP A 55 7.85 -1.41 33.82
N ILE A 56 9.04 -1.09 34.31
CA ILE A 56 9.24 0.03 35.25
C ILE A 56 8.98 1.39 34.60
N ASP A 57 9.30 1.56 33.30
CA ASP A 57 9.07 2.82 32.58
C ASP A 57 7.59 2.99 32.23
N GLN A 58 6.91 1.88 31.91
CA GLN A 58 5.44 1.90 31.79
C GLN A 58 4.76 2.32 33.11
N ALA A 59 5.25 1.81 34.24
CA ALA A 59 4.75 2.19 35.56
C ALA A 59 4.94 3.69 35.83
N ILE A 60 6.14 4.22 35.55
CA ILE A 60 6.45 5.64 35.72
C ILE A 60 5.55 6.50 34.82
N ASN A 61 5.41 6.14 33.54
CA ASN A 61 4.54 6.87 32.62
C ASN A 61 3.09 6.90 33.13
N ASN A 62 2.55 5.80 33.64
CA ASN A 62 1.22 5.78 34.22
C ASN A 62 1.11 6.69 35.46
N ILE A 63 2.12 6.66 36.35
CA ILE A 63 2.18 7.53 37.54
C ILE A 63 2.18 9.01 37.15
N GLU A 64 2.93 9.38 36.12
CA GLU A 64 3.08 10.76 35.67
C GLU A 64 1.86 11.27 34.89
N THR A 65 1.18 10.41 34.12
CA THR A 65 0.10 10.81 33.20
C THR A 65 -1.30 10.67 33.77
N ILE A 66 -1.56 9.69 34.65
CA ILE A 66 -2.88 9.46 35.21
C ILE A 66 -3.10 10.41 36.40
N LYS A 67 -3.89 11.46 36.17
CA LYS A 67 -4.23 12.52 37.14
C LYS A 67 -5.73 12.74 37.33
N GLU A 68 -6.56 11.88 36.75
CA GLU A 68 -8.02 12.04 36.77
C GLU A 68 -8.64 11.64 38.12
N LEU A 69 -9.78 12.23 38.48
CA LEU A 69 -10.52 11.83 39.67
C LEU A 69 -11.06 10.41 39.49
N LYS A 70 -10.60 9.45 40.32
CA LYS A 70 -11.07 8.06 40.29
C LYS A 70 -11.74 7.67 41.60
N LYS A 71 -12.73 6.78 41.50
CA LYS A 71 -13.32 6.11 42.65
C LYS A 71 -12.66 4.75 42.83
N ILE A 72 -11.87 4.59 43.90
CA ILE A 72 -11.18 3.34 44.24
C ILE A 72 -11.79 2.84 45.55
N GLY A 73 -12.47 1.69 45.50
CA GLY A 73 -13.31 1.22 46.61
C GLY A 73 -14.37 2.25 47.04
N ARG A 74 -14.26 2.75 48.27
CA ARG A 74 -15.17 3.77 48.83
C ARG A 74 -14.65 5.21 48.72
N LYS A 75 -13.37 5.40 48.36
CA LYS A 75 -12.69 6.70 48.33
C LYS A 75 -12.74 7.33 46.94
N LYS A 76 -12.86 8.66 46.86
CA LYS A 76 -12.59 9.44 45.65
C LYS A 76 -11.18 10.03 45.72
N ILE A 77 -10.31 9.59 44.84
CA ILE A 77 -8.89 9.97 44.82
C ILE A 77 -8.63 10.86 43.60
N LEU A 78 -7.98 12.00 43.80
CA LEU A 78 -7.43 12.87 42.77
C LEU A 78 -5.95 13.06 43.04
N VAL A 79 -5.09 12.65 42.12
CA VAL A 79 -3.64 12.93 42.20
C VAL A 79 -3.36 14.23 41.45
N GLU A 80 -2.73 15.18 42.13
CA GLU A 80 -2.41 16.49 41.56
C GLU A 80 -0.95 16.56 41.12
N ASN A 81 -0.01 16.08 41.95
CA ASN A 81 1.42 16.05 41.61
C ASN A 81 2.07 14.70 41.96
N THR A 82 3.08 14.34 41.17
CA THR A 82 3.94 13.18 41.41
C THR A 82 5.39 13.56 41.12
N LEU A 83 6.30 13.13 41.97
CA LEU A 83 7.75 13.24 41.76
C LEU A 83 8.37 11.86 41.96
N VAL A 84 8.97 11.31 40.90
CA VAL A 84 9.73 10.06 40.99
C VAL A 84 11.08 10.36 41.61
N GLU A 85 11.28 9.96 42.87
CA GLU A 85 12.51 10.21 43.62
C GLU A 85 13.58 9.16 43.29
N THR A 86 13.19 7.92 43.05
CA THR A 86 14.13 6.84 42.74
C THR A 86 13.50 5.82 41.80
N LYS A 87 14.29 5.39 40.81
CA LYS A 87 14.02 4.28 39.91
C LYS A 87 15.16 3.26 40.05
N ASP A 88 14.88 2.09 40.63
CA ASP A 88 15.85 1.00 40.78
C ASP A 88 15.38 -0.22 39.99
N ALA A 89 15.86 -0.33 38.75
CA ALA A 89 15.55 -1.45 37.88
C ALA A 89 16.14 -2.79 38.37
N LYS A 90 17.22 -2.79 39.16
CA LYS A 90 17.81 -4.03 39.71
C LYS A 90 16.95 -4.60 40.83
N LYS A 91 16.39 -3.73 41.67
CA LYS A 91 15.46 -4.14 42.75
C LYS A 91 14.01 -4.23 42.29
N GLY A 92 13.66 -3.66 41.14
CA GLY A 92 12.29 -3.61 40.64
C GLY A 92 11.45 -2.69 41.54
N THR A 93 11.99 -1.51 41.86
CA THR A 93 11.45 -0.59 42.86
C THR A 93 11.37 0.82 42.31
N ILE A 94 10.24 1.49 42.55
CA ILE A 94 10.05 2.92 42.30
C ILE A 94 9.68 3.59 43.62
N ILE A 95 10.33 4.70 43.95
CA ILE A 95 9.96 5.57 45.08
C ILE A 95 9.42 6.86 44.50
N VAL A 96 8.18 7.22 44.87
CA VAL A 96 7.47 8.38 44.33
C VAL A 96 6.84 9.19 45.45
N LYS A 97 7.04 10.49 45.45
CA LYS A 97 6.28 11.45 46.26
C LYS A 97 4.99 11.82 45.53
N ILE A 98 3.84 11.61 46.17
CA ILE A 98 2.52 11.79 45.57
C ILE A 98 1.70 12.73 46.44
N SER A 99 1.11 13.75 45.82
CA SER A 99 0.20 14.66 46.49
C SER A 99 -1.12 14.81 45.73
N GLY A 100 -2.21 15.02 46.47
CA GLY A 100 -3.54 15.17 45.89
C GLY A 100 -4.62 15.25 46.95
N LYS A 101 -5.83 14.80 46.59
CA LYS A 101 -7.01 14.81 47.48
C LYS A 101 -7.66 13.42 47.58
N VAL A 102 -8.06 13.05 48.78
CA VAL A 102 -8.96 11.91 49.06
C VAL A 102 -10.22 12.44 49.73
N ASP A 103 -11.36 12.26 49.07
CA ASP A 103 -12.67 12.75 49.56
C ASP A 103 -12.61 14.23 50.00
N ASN A 104 -11.95 15.06 49.17
CA ASN A 104 -11.63 16.49 49.38
C ASN A 104 -10.58 16.83 50.45
N ASN A 105 -10.01 15.86 51.16
CA ASN A 105 -8.92 16.10 52.10
C ASN A 105 -7.56 15.98 51.39
N ALA A 106 -6.70 16.97 51.56
CA ALA A 106 -5.37 16.96 50.96
C ALA A 106 -4.47 15.88 51.59
N PHE A 107 -3.64 15.25 50.78
CA PHE A 107 -2.58 14.34 51.22
C PHE A 107 -1.29 14.60 50.43
N SER A 108 -0.16 14.29 51.05
CA SER A 108 1.18 14.31 50.45
C SER A 108 2.02 13.26 51.16
N ARG A 109 2.52 12.25 50.43
CA ARG A 109 3.28 11.14 51.01
C ARG A 109 4.18 10.48 49.99
N THR A 110 5.30 9.92 50.46
CA THR A 110 6.18 9.07 49.66
C THR A 110 5.71 7.61 49.71
N TYR A 111 5.62 7.00 48.54
CA TYR A 111 5.22 5.62 48.33
C TYR A 111 6.33 4.84 47.64
N THR A 112 6.53 3.59 48.09
CA THR A 112 7.46 2.65 47.48
C THR A 112 6.66 1.58 46.77
N PHE A 113 6.71 1.56 45.43
CA PHE A 113 6.11 0.51 44.63
C PHE A 113 7.14 -0.59 44.36
N LEU A 114 6.81 -1.81 44.77
CA LEU A 114 7.64 -3.01 44.60
C LEU A 114 6.99 -4.00 43.63
N GLY A 115 7.84 -4.83 43.02
CA GLY A 115 7.45 -6.04 42.28
C GLY A 115 7.74 -6.00 40.78
N PHE A 116 8.16 -4.85 40.24
CA PHE A 116 8.40 -4.67 38.81
C PHE A 116 9.45 -5.64 38.24
N ILE A 117 9.44 -5.82 36.92
CA ILE A 117 10.44 -6.66 36.25
C ILE A 117 11.85 -6.14 36.54
N GLN A 118 12.65 -6.98 37.20
CA GLN A 118 14.02 -6.63 37.55
C GLN A 118 14.99 -6.89 36.40
N SER A 119 16.00 -6.03 36.27
CA SER A 119 17.15 -6.27 35.40
C SER A 119 18.09 -7.34 35.98
N SER A 120 18.90 -7.96 35.11
CA SER A 120 19.89 -8.97 35.50
C SER A 120 21.29 -8.35 35.64
N TYR A 121 22.29 -9.15 36.02
CA TYR A 121 23.68 -8.66 35.99
C TYR A 121 24.17 -8.41 34.55
N ASP A 122 25.06 -7.44 34.37
CA ASP A 122 25.35 -6.83 33.07
C ASP A 122 25.81 -7.84 31.99
N SER A 123 26.64 -8.83 32.36
CA SER A 123 27.10 -9.85 31.41
C SER A 123 25.99 -10.82 30.99
N HIS A 124 24.98 -11.05 31.84
CA HIS A 124 23.79 -11.79 31.45
C HIS A 124 22.93 -10.99 30.49
N ILE A 125 22.72 -9.70 30.79
CA ILE A 125 21.99 -8.79 29.90
C ILE A 125 22.61 -8.81 28.51
N ALA A 126 23.92 -8.56 28.42
CA ALA A 126 24.64 -8.51 27.16
C ALA A 126 24.46 -9.80 26.33
N ARG A 127 24.63 -10.97 26.95
CA ARG A 127 24.52 -12.27 26.23
C ARG A 127 23.10 -12.61 25.78
N ASN A 128 22.09 -11.98 26.36
CA ASN A 128 20.69 -12.34 26.17
C ASN A 128 19.84 -11.21 25.56
N ILE A 129 20.49 -10.24 24.92
CA ILE A 129 19.77 -9.17 24.21
C ILE A 129 18.91 -9.78 23.11
N LYS A 130 17.69 -9.28 23.00
CA LYS A 130 16.76 -9.55 21.90
C LYS A 130 16.27 -8.22 21.36
N ILE A 131 16.22 -8.12 20.04
CA ILE A 131 15.65 -6.97 19.34
C ILE A 131 14.29 -7.38 18.76
N LYS A 132 13.30 -6.50 18.87
CA LYS A 132 11.98 -6.72 18.27
C LYS A 132 11.46 -5.44 17.65
N TRP A 133 10.76 -5.55 16.55
CA TRP A 133 9.91 -4.47 16.04
C TRP A 133 8.92 -4.04 17.12
N LYS A 134 8.69 -2.73 17.24
CA LYS A 134 7.54 -2.23 18.01
C LYS A 134 6.24 -2.71 17.37
N ALA A 135 5.18 -2.77 18.17
CA ALA A 135 3.92 -3.38 17.79
C ALA A 135 3.33 -2.80 16.49
N GLU A 136 3.48 -1.50 16.28
CA GLU A 136 3.00 -0.78 15.10
C GLU A 136 3.75 -1.16 13.80
N PHE A 137 4.98 -1.70 13.89
CA PHE A 137 5.79 -2.10 12.74
C PHE A 137 5.86 -3.62 12.56
N GLN A 138 5.51 -4.40 13.59
CA GLN A 138 5.78 -5.84 13.65
C GLN A 138 5.31 -6.65 12.43
N ASN A 139 4.20 -6.27 11.82
CA ASN A 139 3.61 -7.03 10.72
C ASN A 139 4.20 -6.68 9.36
N ASN A 140 4.54 -5.40 9.12
CA ASN A 140 5.03 -4.90 7.82
C ASN A 140 6.14 -3.83 8.04
N PRO A 141 7.26 -4.20 8.67
CA PRO A 141 8.28 -3.21 9.04
C PRO A 141 8.92 -2.56 7.81
N GLU A 142 8.96 -3.23 6.67
CA GLU A 142 9.55 -2.73 5.43
C GLU A 142 8.76 -1.57 4.81
N GLU A 143 7.44 -1.56 5.03
CA GLU A 143 6.53 -0.54 4.52
C GLU A 143 6.29 0.58 5.53
N LEU A 144 6.24 0.22 6.81
CA LEU A 144 5.82 1.12 7.89
C LEU A 144 6.99 1.78 8.61
N ALA A 145 8.13 1.09 8.72
CA ALA A 145 9.32 1.68 9.30
C ALA A 145 10.05 2.45 8.20
N ASN A 146 10.16 3.77 8.36
CA ASN A 146 10.94 4.64 7.47
C ASN A 146 12.46 4.48 7.71
N ILE A 147 12.94 3.25 7.78
CA ILE A 147 14.36 2.91 7.89
C ILE A 147 15.01 3.10 6.51
N ASP A 148 16.17 3.74 6.51
CA ASP A 148 16.98 3.91 5.31
C ASP A 148 17.80 2.63 5.02
N PHE A 149 17.08 1.54 4.72
CA PHE A 149 17.71 0.24 4.47
C PHE A 149 18.60 0.26 3.21
N ASP A 150 18.30 1.10 2.23
CA ASP A 150 19.16 1.27 1.05
C ASP A 150 20.55 1.83 1.42
N ALA A 151 20.62 2.76 2.39
CA ALA A 151 21.89 3.23 2.94
C ALA A 151 22.72 2.10 3.56
N LEU A 152 22.09 1.18 4.30
CA LEU A 152 22.76 0.00 4.86
C LEU A 152 23.20 -0.97 3.77
N TYR A 153 22.26 -1.41 2.94
CA TYR A 153 22.45 -2.55 2.06
C TYR A 153 23.29 -2.20 0.83
N ARG A 154 22.90 -1.16 0.09
CA ARG A 154 23.53 -0.78 -1.17
C ARG A 154 24.72 0.14 -0.95
N LEU A 155 24.54 1.19 -0.13
CA LEU A 155 25.57 2.22 0.08
C LEU A 155 26.59 1.88 1.17
N LYS A 156 26.37 0.80 1.93
CA LYS A 156 27.25 0.33 3.02
C LYS A 156 27.50 1.40 4.11
N LYS A 157 26.56 2.34 4.29
CA LYS A 157 26.60 3.40 5.31
C LYS A 157 26.02 2.87 6.62
N THR A 158 26.87 2.20 7.41
CA THR A 158 26.47 1.60 8.69
C THR A 158 26.42 2.59 9.85
N ASP A 159 27.08 3.74 9.71
CA ASP A 159 27.16 4.82 10.69
C ASP A 159 25.81 5.46 11.03
N LEU A 160 24.86 5.45 10.08
CA LEU A 160 23.49 5.92 10.30
C LEU A 160 22.73 5.06 11.33
N PHE A 161 23.08 3.78 11.46
CA PHE A 161 22.35 2.80 12.26
C PHE A 161 22.80 2.83 13.72
N SER A 162 22.66 3.99 14.37
CA SER A 162 22.89 4.16 15.81
C SER A 162 21.73 3.60 16.64
N ILE A 163 21.93 3.42 17.96
CA ILE A 163 20.84 3.01 18.87
C ILE A 163 19.73 4.04 18.91
N GLU A 164 20.06 5.33 18.94
CA GLU A 164 19.08 6.41 18.88
C GLU A 164 18.25 6.36 17.59
N TYR A 165 18.90 6.03 16.47
CA TYR A 165 18.20 5.86 15.20
C TYR A 165 17.27 4.63 15.26
N LEU A 166 17.80 3.45 15.57
CA LEU A 166 17.06 2.18 15.55
C LEU A 166 15.87 2.16 16.52
N THR A 167 16.03 2.72 17.73
CA THR A 167 15.01 2.71 18.79
C THR A 167 13.75 3.51 18.44
N LYS A 168 13.73 4.21 17.30
CA LYS A 168 12.50 4.74 16.71
C LYS A 168 11.52 3.63 16.34
N TRP A 169 12.02 2.47 15.86
CA TRP A 169 11.19 1.38 15.31
C TRP A 169 11.29 0.07 16.07
N VAL A 170 12.30 -0.11 16.91
CA VAL A 170 12.55 -1.35 17.63
C VAL A 170 12.63 -1.14 19.14
N ASP A 171 12.28 -2.18 19.88
CA ASP A 171 12.50 -2.30 21.31
C ASP A 171 13.59 -3.37 21.57
N LEU A 172 14.44 -3.10 22.57
CA LEU A 172 15.44 -4.05 23.05
C LEU A 172 14.95 -4.70 24.35
N TYR A 173 15.23 -5.99 24.49
CA TYR A 173 14.89 -6.79 25.66
C TYR A 173 16.07 -7.64 26.09
N SER A 174 16.09 -8.08 27.33
CA SER A 174 16.92 -9.20 27.79
C SER A 174 16.03 -10.25 28.42
N THR A 175 16.33 -11.53 28.23
CA THR A 175 15.73 -12.57 29.07
C THR A 175 16.35 -12.55 30.47
N LYS A 176 15.55 -12.85 31.49
CA LYS A 176 16.06 -13.09 32.85
C LYS A 176 16.67 -14.50 32.97
N PRO A 177 17.67 -14.70 33.86
CA PRO A 177 18.20 -16.03 34.15
C PRO A 177 17.10 -16.98 34.60
N ASN A 178 17.14 -18.22 34.10
CA ASN A 178 16.24 -19.31 34.52
C ASN A 178 14.73 -19.02 34.37
N THR A 179 14.36 -18.01 33.57
CA THR A 179 12.96 -17.67 33.29
C THR A 179 12.78 -17.26 31.84
N ASN A 180 11.54 -17.27 31.36
CA ASN A 180 11.18 -16.72 30.04
C ASN A 180 10.73 -15.25 30.12
N GLN A 181 10.89 -14.59 31.27
CA GLN A 181 10.49 -13.22 31.44
C GLN A 181 11.41 -12.28 30.65
N LEU A 182 10.82 -11.36 29.89
CA LEU A 182 11.54 -10.33 29.15
C LEU A 182 11.61 -9.06 29.98
N TYR A 183 12.83 -8.58 30.19
CA TYR A 183 13.11 -7.24 30.69
C TYR A 183 13.26 -6.30 29.51
N LYS A 184 12.43 -5.27 29.40
CA LYS A 184 12.55 -4.23 28.37
C LYS A 184 13.65 -3.25 28.78
N PHE A 185 14.46 -2.83 27.82
CA PHE A 185 15.54 -1.88 28.05
C PHE A 185 14.95 -0.51 28.36
N THR A 186 15.49 0.12 29.41
CA THR A 186 15.14 1.48 29.79
C THR A 186 15.95 2.52 29.01
N SER A 187 15.56 3.79 29.09
CA SER A 187 16.34 4.89 28.50
C SER A 187 17.78 4.95 29.03
N GLU A 188 18.01 4.57 30.28
CA GLU A 188 19.35 4.47 30.86
C GLU A 188 20.15 3.31 30.24
N ASP A 189 19.53 2.12 30.08
CA ASP A 189 20.21 0.98 29.47
C ASP A 189 20.62 1.24 28.02
N LEU A 190 19.79 1.96 27.27
CA LEU A 190 20.06 2.30 25.88
C LEU A 190 21.29 3.20 25.72
N LYS A 191 21.61 4.05 26.72
CA LYS A 191 22.83 4.86 26.73
C LYS A 191 24.10 4.02 26.87
N ASP A 192 23.98 2.84 27.49
CA ASP A 192 25.08 1.90 27.69
C ASP A 192 25.24 0.88 26.55
N ILE A 193 24.40 0.97 25.51
CA ILE A 193 24.52 0.14 24.31
C ILE A 193 25.43 0.80 23.28
N LYS A 194 26.40 0.03 22.80
CA LYS A 194 27.21 0.37 21.63
C LYS A 194 26.98 -0.64 20.52
N ILE A 195 26.69 -0.16 19.32
CA ILE A 195 26.65 -0.98 18.11
C ILE A 195 28.07 -1.14 17.58
N GLU A 196 28.50 -2.38 17.39
CA GLU A 196 29.82 -2.70 16.82
C GLU A 196 29.73 -3.00 15.33
N LYS A 197 28.64 -3.62 14.90
CA LYS A 197 28.43 -3.99 13.50
C LYS A 197 26.94 -4.07 13.21
N VAL A 198 26.55 -3.59 12.03
CA VAL A 198 25.21 -3.78 11.46
C VAL A 198 25.41 -4.28 10.03
N VAL A 199 24.77 -5.40 9.69
CA VAL A 199 24.86 -5.97 8.35
C VAL A 199 23.56 -6.68 7.99
N TYR A 200 23.17 -6.63 6.73
CA TYR A 200 22.10 -7.48 6.23
C TYR A 200 22.65 -8.89 5.97
N ASP A 201 21.96 -9.92 6.48
CA ASP A 201 22.36 -11.33 6.37
C ASP A 201 22.38 -11.84 4.91
N GLY A 202 21.75 -11.10 4.00
CA GLY A 202 21.63 -11.44 2.58
C GLY A 202 20.35 -12.20 2.24
N TYR A 203 19.53 -12.54 3.23
CA TYR A 203 18.38 -13.43 3.06
C TYR A 203 17.11 -12.94 3.77
N SER A 204 17.17 -12.67 5.08
CA SER A 204 15.96 -12.57 5.91
C SER A 204 15.97 -11.46 6.95
N GLY A 205 17.08 -10.76 7.16
CA GLY A 205 17.11 -9.71 8.16
C GLY A 205 18.46 -9.05 8.40
N ILE A 206 18.48 -8.23 9.45
CA ILE A 206 19.61 -7.40 9.82
C ILE A 206 20.25 -8.02 11.07
N ASP A 207 21.51 -8.41 10.95
CA ASP A 207 22.37 -8.83 12.05
C ASP A 207 23.03 -7.61 12.69
N ILE A 208 22.94 -7.51 14.01
CA ILE A 208 23.48 -6.42 14.79
C ILE A 208 24.34 -6.99 15.92
N ASN A 209 25.62 -6.62 15.95
CA ASN A 209 26.51 -6.91 17.08
C ASN A 209 26.51 -5.72 18.03
N LEU A 210 26.28 -5.99 19.32
CA LEU A 210 26.13 -4.98 20.36
C LEU A 210 27.12 -5.22 21.50
N LYS A 211 27.40 -4.17 22.25
CA LYS A 211 27.95 -4.22 23.60
C LYS A 211 27.01 -3.54 24.56
N TYR A 212 26.83 -4.11 25.74
CA TYR A 212 26.16 -3.49 26.88
C TYR A 212 27.17 -3.32 28.01
N LYS A 213 27.48 -2.09 28.41
CA LYS A 213 28.49 -1.79 29.44
C LYS A 213 29.80 -2.56 29.23
N ASN A 214 30.32 -2.52 28.00
CA ASN A 214 31.54 -3.23 27.54
C ASN A 214 31.48 -4.76 27.53
N ASN A 215 30.34 -5.38 27.88
CA ASN A 215 30.14 -6.83 27.71
C ASN A 215 29.60 -7.10 26.31
N GLU A 216 30.19 -8.07 25.61
CA GLU A 216 29.78 -8.47 24.27
C GLU A 216 28.44 -9.20 24.27
N SER A 217 27.58 -8.84 23.31
CA SER A 217 26.37 -9.59 23.02
C SER A 217 26.62 -10.74 22.08
N VAL A 218 25.73 -11.72 22.10
CA VAL A 218 25.51 -12.54 20.91
C VAL A 218 24.90 -11.65 19.83
N ALA A 219 25.21 -11.87 18.56
CA ALA A 219 24.60 -11.16 17.45
C ALA A 219 23.07 -11.24 17.56
N VAL A 220 22.40 -10.09 17.47
CA VAL A 220 20.94 -10.02 17.51
C VAL A 220 20.40 -9.89 16.09
N PHE A 221 19.36 -10.65 15.79
CA PHE A 221 18.75 -10.69 14.47
C PHE A 221 17.42 -9.94 14.46
N LEU A 222 17.26 -9.01 13.53
CA LEU A 222 16.03 -8.29 13.26
C LEU A 222 15.48 -8.72 11.90
N LYS A 223 14.37 -9.47 11.89
CA LYS A 223 13.71 -9.91 10.65
C LYS A 223 13.35 -8.71 9.77
N PHE A 224 13.80 -8.72 8.52
CA PHE A 224 13.54 -7.66 7.54
C PHE A 224 13.67 -8.21 6.12
N ASP A 225 12.60 -8.09 5.35
CA ASP A 225 12.49 -8.59 3.98
C ASP A 225 12.98 -7.54 2.97
N LYS A 226 14.10 -7.82 2.33
CA LYS A 226 14.69 -6.93 1.33
C LYS A 226 13.75 -6.69 0.14
N ASP A 227 13.04 -7.71 -0.32
CA ASP A 227 12.19 -7.62 -1.50
C ASP A 227 10.95 -6.75 -1.21
N ASN A 228 10.34 -6.90 -0.03
CA ASN A 228 9.24 -6.04 0.40
C ASN A 228 9.69 -4.59 0.58
N TYR A 229 10.88 -4.33 1.14
CA TYR A 229 11.39 -2.96 1.25
C TYR A 229 11.57 -2.31 -0.12
N TYR A 230 12.23 -2.99 -1.05
CA TYR A 230 12.47 -2.42 -2.38
C TYR A 230 11.21 -2.34 -3.24
N LYS A 231 10.21 -3.19 -3.00
CA LYS A 231 8.88 -3.05 -3.61
C LYS A 231 8.26 -1.68 -3.31
N THR A 232 8.46 -1.12 -2.13
CA THR A 232 7.97 0.24 -1.78
C THR A 232 8.59 1.35 -2.63
N LYS A 233 9.72 1.09 -3.29
CA LYS A 233 10.38 2.04 -4.20
C LYS A 233 9.69 2.14 -5.55
N VAL A 234 8.72 1.27 -5.82
CA VAL A 234 7.89 1.27 -7.02
C VAL A 234 6.43 1.51 -6.60
N SER A 235 5.83 2.56 -7.14
CA SER A 235 4.40 2.84 -6.96
C SER A 235 3.65 2.69 -8.27
N LEU A 236 2.37 2.34 -8.21
CA LEU A 236 1.52 2.23 -9.40
C LEU A 236 0.92 3.59 -9.76
N ASN A 237 0.93 3.94 -11.05
CA ASN A 237 0.31 5.16 -11.55
C ASN A 237 -1.17 4.89 -11.88
N GLU A 238 -2.02 4.84 -10.85
CA GLU A 238 -3.45 4.54 -10.99
C GLU A 238 -4.19 5.50 -11.95
N ASN A 239 -3.78 6.77 -11.99
CA ASN A 239 -4.35 7.76 -12.90
C ASN A 239 -4.05 7.48 -14.37
N GLU A 240 -2.95 6.80 -14.63
CA GLU A 240 -2.54 6.40 -15.97
C GLU A 240 -3.15 5.04 -16.33
N ILE A 241 -3.17 4.09 -15.39
CA ILE A 241 -3.78 2.76 -15.55
C ILE A 241 -5.25 2.87 -16.01
N LYS A 242 -6.03 3.75 -15.38
CA LYS A 242 -7.47 3.94 -15.69
C LYS A 242 -7.77 4.50 -17.08
N LYS A 243 -6.75 4.89 -17.86
CA LYS A 243 -6.93 5.38 -19.24
C LYS A 243 -7.06 4.25 -20.25
N TYR A 244 -6.59 3.06 -19.88
CA TYR A 244 -6.33 1.96 -20.81
C TYR A 244 -7.22 0.74 -20.56
N TYR A 245 -7.42 -0.08 -21.59
CA TYR A 245 -8.08 -1.38 -21.47
C TYR A 245 -7.05 -2.47 -21.12
N ALA A 246 -7.36 -3.36 -20.17
CA ALA A 246 -6.38 -4.33 -19.69
C ALA A 246 -5.91 -5.31 -20.78
N GLN A 247 -6.81 -5.76 -21.66
CA GLN A 247 -6.47 -6.80 -22.65
C GLN A 247 -5.40 -6.36 -23.66
N GLY A 248 -5.44 -5.11 -24.13
CA GLY A 248 -4.42 -4.60 -25.06
C GLY A 248 -3.13 -4.25 -24.34
N VAL A 249 -3.22 -3.64 -23.15
CA VAL A 249 -2.07 -3.40 -22.28
C VAL A 249 -1.34 -4.70 -21.95
N TYR A 250 -2.05 -5.78 -21.61
CA TYR A 250 -1.46 -7.09 -21.32
C TYR A 250 -0.64 -7.62 -22.50
N GLN A 251 -1.17 -7.55 -23.72
CA GLN A 251 -0.47 -8.01 -24.92
C GLN A 251 0.77 -7.16 -25.24
N ASN A 252 0.79 -5.90 -24.80
CA ASN A 252 1.84 -4.93 -25.07
C ASN A 252 2.57 -4.48 -23.80
N PHE A 253 2.54 -5.28 -22.74
CA PHE A 253 2.86 -4.80 -21.38
C PHE A 253 4.28 -4.26 -21.24
N ASN A 254 5.24 -4.83 -21.99
CA ASN A 254 6.62 -4.35 -22.08
C ASN A 254 6.72 -2.86 -22.45
N SER A 255 5.77 -2.35 -23.25
CA SER A 255 5.72 -0.95 -23.69
C SER A 255 4.96 -0.05 -22.72
N PHE A 256 4.14 -0.63 -21.84
CA PHE A 256 3.28 0.13 -20.92
C PHE A 256 3.86 0.23 -19.51
N TYR A 257 4.52 -0.81 -18.98
CA TYR A 257 4.79 -0.91 -17.54
C TYR A 257 5.52 0.31 -16.93
N ARG A 258 6.45 0.92 -17.67
CA ARG A 258 7.18 2.14 -17.22
C ARG A 258 6.27 3.35 -17.03
N ARG A 259 5.22 3.45 -17.82
CA ARG A 259 4.20 4.51 -17.72
C ARG A 259 3.18 4.19 -16.62
N LEU A 260 2.95 2.91 -16.35
CA LEU A 260 2.03 2.43 -15.31
C LEU A 260 2.66 2.39 -13.91
N THR A 261 3.95 2.70 -13.79
CA THR A 261 4.71 2.68 -12.55
C THR A 261 5.45 4.00 -12.36
N ASN A 262 5.76 4.37 -11.12
CA ASN A 262 6.68 5.45 -10.79
C ASN A 262 7.76 4.91 -9.85
N LEU A 263 9.01 5.24 -10.13
CA LEU A 263 10.14 4.97 -9.24
C LEU A 263 10.32 6.11 -8.25
N SER A 264 10.62 5.77 -7.00
CA SER A 264 10.95 6.75 -5.96
C SER A 264 12.21 7.56 -6.28
N ASN A 265 13.19 6.94 -6.95
CA ASN A 265 14.39 7.59 -7.46
C ASN A 265 14.83 6.94 -8.78
N GLU A 266 14.59 7.62 -9.90
CA GLU A 266 14.98 7.15 -11.23
C GLU A 266 16.49 7.22 -11.49
N ASN A 267 17.25 7.95 -10.67
CA ASN A 267 18.71 8.02 -10.79
C ASN A 267 19.39 6.81 -10.18
N ASP A 268 18.77 6.16 -9.20
CA ASP A 268 19.38 5.04 -8.47
C ASP A 268 18.88 3.68 -8.95
N PHE A 269 17.63 3.63 -9.44
CA PHE A 269 16.95 2.38 -9.70
C PHE A 269 16.56 2.17 -11.17
N VAL A 270 16.56 0.91 -11.58
CA VAL A 270 16.05 0.46 -12.88
C VAL A 270 15.07 -0.68 -12.66
N LEU A 271 13.83 -0.49 -13.12
CA LEU A 271 12.80 -1.53 -13.10
C LEU A 271 12.84 -2.34 -14.40
N LYS A 272 12.85 -3.67 -14.30
CA LYS A 272 12.72 -4.58 -15.45
C LYS A 272 11.70 -5.66 -15.16
N ILE A 273 10.97 -6.09 -16.19
CA ILE A 273 10.09 -7.25 -16.11
C ILE A 273 10.95 -8.50 -15.97
N LYS A 274 10.63 -9.35 -14.99
CA LYS A 274 11.28 -10.65 -14.87
C LYS A 274 10.80 -11.56 -16.00
N SER A 275 11.76 -12.20 -16.66
CA SER A 275 11.49 -13.16 -17.73
C SER A 275 11.91 -14.56 -17.30
N LEU A 276 11.07 -15.56 -17.59
CA LEU A 276 11.34 -16.98 -17.41
C LEU A 276 11.43 -17.63 -18.80
N GLY A 277 12.56 -18.26 -19.13
CA GLY A 277 12.76 -18.89 -20.44
C GLY A 277 12.62 -17.91 -21.63
N GLY A 278 12.98 -16.64 -21.44
CA GLY A 278 12.85 -15.60 -22.46
C GLY A 278 11.44 -15.00 -22.62
N SER A 279 10.45 -15.49 -21.86
CA SER A 279 9.08 -14.96 -21.86
C SER A 279 8.82 -14.12 -20.60
N PRO A 280 8.16 -12.95 -20.72
CA PRO A 280 7.86 -12.13 -19.57
C PRO A 280 6.85 -12.83 -18.66
N ASN A 281 7.09 -12.85 -17.35
CA ASN A 281 6.20 -13.50 -16.39
C ASN A 281 5.06 -12.55 -15.99
N ILE A 282 4.03 -12.51 -16.83
CA ILE A 282 2.87 -11.64 -16.71
C ILE A 282 1.61 -12.50 -16.79
N LEU A 283 0.68 -12.27 -15.87
CA LEU A 283 -0.60 -12.95 -15.80
C LEU A 283 -1.73 -11.96 -15.99
N PHE A 284 -2.74 -12.32 -16.77
CA PHE A 284 -3.95 -11.52 -16.94
C PHE A 284 -5.17 -12.24 -16.36
N ASN A 285 -5.79 -11.64 -15.35
CA ASN A 285 -7.08 -12.08 -14.83
C ASN A 285 -8.20 -11.29 -15.51
N LYS A 286 -8.89 -11.94 -16.46
CA LYS A 286 -9.99 -11.35 -17.24
C LYS A 286 -11.20 -10.97 -16.39
N GLU A 287 -11.52 -11.77 -15.37
CA GLU A 287 -12.71 -11.58 -14.54
C GLU A 287 -12.54 -10.38 -13.60
N LEU A 288 -11.36 -10.25 -13.00
CA LEU A 288 -11.03 -9.13 -12.13
C LEU A 288 -10.53 -7.90 -12.90
N ASN A 289 -10.28 -8.03 -14.21
CA ASN A 289 -9.68 -7.01 -15.07
C ASN A 289 -8.33 -6.52 -14.50
N THR A 290 -7.49 -7.45 -14.04
CA THR A 290 -6.19 -7.17 -13.41
C THR A 290 -5.03 -7.82 -14.15
N ILE A 291 -3.87 -7.16 -14.15
CA ILE A 291 -2.62 -7.70 -14.69
C ILE A 291 -1.64 -7.85 -13.54
N SER A 292 -1.06 -9.03 -13.36
CA SER A 292 0.01 -9.28 -12.39
C SER A 292 1.33 -9.42 -13.12
N CYS A 293 2.36 -8.71 -12.68
CA CYS A 293 3.69 -8.78 -13.27
C CYS A 293 4.76 -8.93 -12.19
N GLU A 294 5.68 -9.83 -12.46
CA GLU A 294 6.92 -10.00 -11.71
C GLU A 294 8.00 -9.03 -12.20
N PHE A 295 8.63 -8.31 -11.28
CA PHE A 295 9.67 -7.33 -11.56
C PHE A 295 10.99 -7.67 -10.86
N LEU A 296 12.08 -7.27 -11.52
CA LEU A 296 13.40 -7.11 -10.93
C LEU A 296 13.65 -5.61 -10.74
N LEU A 297 14.07 -5.23 -9.53
CA LEU A 297 14.62 -3.91 -9.27
C LEU A 297 16.15 -4.03 -9.26
N LEU A 298 16.80 -3.23 -10.09
CA LEU A 298 18.24 -3.20 -10.25
C LEU A 298 18.82 -1.84 -9.85
N THR A 299 20.10 -1.80 -9.54
CA THR A 299 20.89 -0.56 -9.58
C THR A 299 21.06 -0.08 -11.02
N LYS A 300 21.63 1.12 -11.21
CA LYS A 300 22.01 1.61 -12.55
C LYS A 300 23.10 0.77 -13.20
N GLU A 301 24.00 0.24 -12.40
CA GLU A 301 25.12 -0.60 -12.82
C GLU A 301 24.66 -2.01 -13.22
N GLY A 302 23.44 -2.38 -12.83
CA GLY A 302 22.78 -3.64 -13.23
C GLY A 302 22.70 -4.69 -12.13
N ASP A 303 23.15 -4.37 -10.91
CA ASP A 303 23.10 -5.30 -9.77
C ASP A 303 21.64 -5.50 -9.31
N GLN A 304 21.25 -6.74 -9.07
CA GLN A 304 19.90 -7.06 -8.62
C GLN A 304 19.71 -6.71 -7.13
N LEU A 305 18.82 -5.76 -6.87
CA LEU A 305 18.44 -5.36 -5.52
C LEU A 305 17.29 -6.19 -4.98
N ALA A 306 16.25 -6.43 -5.79
CA ALA A 306 15.07 -7.13 -5.33
C ALA A 306 14.26 -7.77 -6.46
N TYR A 307 13.39 -8.68 -6.06
CA TYR A 307 12.41 -9.32 -6.92
C TYR A 307 11.03 -9.32 -6.24
N PHE A 308 9.99 -8.85 -6.94
CA PHE A 308 8.65 -8.75 -6.36
C PHE A 308 7.57 -8.74 -7.43
N THR A 309 6.33 -8.96 -7.00
CA THR A 309 5.13 -8.91 -7.85
C THR A 309 4.30 -7.67 -7.56
N HIS A 310 3.85 -7.00 -8.61
CA HIS A 310 2.79 -6.00 -8.55
C HIS A 310 1.54 -6.46 -9.30
N GLU A 311 0.38 -6.14 -8.74
CA GLU A 311 -0.92 -6.33 -9.38
C GLU A 311 -1.48 -4.96 -9.80
N PHE A 312 -1.66 -4.77 -11.10
CA PHE A 312 -2.21 -3.58 -11.73
C PHE A 312 -3.74 -3.72 -11.79
N LYS A 313 -4.45 -2.76 -11.20
CA LYS A 313 -5.92 -2.72 -11.10
C LYS A 313 -6.47 -1.38 -11.59
N GLY A 314 -7.78 -1.35 -11.86
CA GLY A 314 -8.48 -0.11 -12.20
C GLY A 314 -8.40 0.28 -13.68
N PHE A 315 -8.07 -0.67 -14.57
CA PHE A 315 -8.20 -0.50 -16.02
C PHE A 315 -9.66 -0.22 -16.43
N LYS A 316 -9.84 0.37 -17.62
CA LYS A 316 -11.16 0.60 -18.19
C LYS A 316 -11.93 -0.72 -18.36
N PRO A 317 -13.18 -0.79 -17.89
CA PRO A 317 -14.05 -1.93 -18.18
C PRO A 317 -14.58 -1.85 -19.62
N LEU A 318 -14.89 -3.01 -20.23
CA LEU A 318 -15.45 -3.06 -21.58
C LEU A 318 -16.80 -2.32 -21.70
N SER A 319 -17.53 -2.09 -20.60
CA SER A 319 -18.75 -1.27 -20.57
C SER A 319 -18.52 0.17 -21.06
N ASP A 320 -17.30 0.71 -20.95
CA ASP A 320 -16.99 2.07 -21.38
C ASP A 320 -17.04 2.23 -22.90
N LEU A 321 -16.98 1.13 -23.65
CA LEU A 321 -17.16 1.11 -25.11
C LEU A 321 -18.54 1.63 -25.54
N SER A 322 -19.56 1.60 -24.66
CA SER A 322 -20.84 2.26 -24.92
C SER A 322 -20.66 3.74 -25.29
N LYS A 323 -19.70 4.43 -24.66
CA LYS A 323 -19.38 5.84 -24.89
C LYS A 323 -18.21 6.04 -25.85
N GLU A 324 -17.28 5.09 -25.91
CA GLU A 324 -16.00 5.27 -26.61
C GLU A 324 -15.92 4.58 -27.97
N LEU A 325 -16.73 3.54 -28.23
CA LEU A 325 -16.76 2.87 -29.54
C LEU A 325 -17.46 3.76 -30.56
N VAL A 326 -16.77 4.00 -31.67
CA VAL A 326 -17.26 4.69 -32.86
C VAL A 326 -17.39 3.66 -33.98
N VAL A 327 -18.48 3.77 -34.71
CA VAL A 327 -18.79 2.91 -35.84
C VAL A 327 -19.19 3.82 -36.99
N GLN A 328 -18.50 3.71 -38.13
CA GLN A 328 -18.75 4.51 -39.32
C GLN A 328 -18.85 3.64 -40.56
N THR A 329 -19.62 4.13 -41.54
CA THR A 329 -19.68 3.53 -42.86
C THR A 329 -18.41 3.80 -43.65
N THR A 330 -18.17 2.98 -44.67
CA THR A 330 -17.09 3.11 -45.66
C THR A 330 -17.70 3.10 -47.05
N ASP A 331 -16.97 3.56 -48.06
CA ASP A 331 -17.44 3.49 -49.46
C ASP A 331 -17.69 2.05 -49.90
N ASP A 332 -16.84 1.11 -49.48
CA ASP A 332 -17.01 -0.32 -49.70
C ASP A 332 -18.29 -0.87 -49.08
N LEU A 333 -18.64 -0.42 -47.86
CA LEU A 333 -19.87 -0.82 -47.19
C LEU A 333 -21.10 -0.22 -47.89
N ASN A 334 -21.04 1.06 -48.24
CA ASN A 334 -22.11 1.75 -48.98
C ASN A 334 -22.40 1.03 -50.30
N PHE A 335 -21.36 0.76 -51.09
CA PHE A 335 -21.48 0.04 -52.36
C PHE A 335 -22.06 -1.37 -52.17
N TYR A 336 -21.54 -2.12 -51.18
CA TYR A 336 -22.03 -3.47 -50.89
C TYR A 336 -23.53 -3.48 -50.54
N MET A 337 -23.97 -2.54 -49.70
CA MET A 337 -25.37 -2.47 -49.28
C MET A 337 -26.30 -1.94 -50.37
N LYS A 338 -25.83 -0.99 -51.19
CA LYS A 338 -26.52 -0.53 -52.39
C LYS A 338 -26.86 -1.69 -53.31
N GLU A 339 -25.85 -2.49 -53.68
CA GLU A 339 -26.04 -3.63 -54.58
C GLU A 339 -26.92 -4.72 -53.97
N LEU A 340 -26.77 -4.97 -52.67
CA LEU A 340 -27.58 -5.95 -51.95
C LEU A 340 -29.08 -5.60 -51.93
N LEU A 341 -29.40 -4.31 -51.78
CA LEU A 341 -30.77 -3.82 -51.53
C LEU A 341 -31.41 -3.09 -52.71
N LYS A 342 -30.78 -3.07 -53.90
CA LYS A 342 -31.24 -2.30 -55.07
C LYS A 342 -32.70 -2.56 -55.45
N ASP A 343 -33.12 -3.82 -55.41
CA ASP A 343 -34.47 -4.28 -55.78
C ASP A 343 -35.39 -4.50 -54.56
N THR A 344 -34.92 -4.14 -53.36
CA THR A 344 -35.68 -4.31 -52.12
C THR A 344 -36.52 -3.05 -51.83
N PRO A 345 -37.83 -3.13 -51.60
CA PRO A 345 -38.63 -1.97 -51.19
C PRO A 345 -38.15 -1.37 -49.86
N ASP A 346 -38.52 -0.12 -49.60
CA ASP A 346 -38.30 0.51 -48.30
C ASP A 346 -39.06 -0.22 -47.19
N GLY A 347 -38.50 -0.22 -45.98
CA GLY A 347 -39.07 -0.91 -44.83
C GLY A 347 -38.04 -1.67 -43.99
N ASP A 348 -38.55 -2.57 -43.15
CA ASP A 348 -37.73 -3.42 -42.29
C ASP A 348 -37.04 -4.52 -43.10
N VAL A 349 -35.71 -4.44 -43.17
CA VAL A 349 -34.84 -5.41 -43.84
C VAL A 349 -33.95 -6.16 -42.84
N THR A 350 -34.27 -6.11 -41.54
CA THR A 350 -33.49 -6.74 -40.46
C THR A 350 -33.22 -8.21 -40.71
N GLY A 351 -34.23 -8.96 -41.19
CA GLY A 351 -34.09 -10.38 -41.51
C GLY A 351 -33.14 -10.68 -42.67
N ILE A 352 -32.93 -9.72 -43.59
CA ILE A 352 -31.96 -9.84 -44.68
C ILE A 352 -30.56 -9.56 -44.14
N ILE A 353 -30.39 -8.41 -43.46
CA ILE A 353 -29.08 -7.95 -42.99
C ILE A 353 -28.52 -8.87 -41.89
N SER A 354 -29.38 -9.50 -41.09
CA SER A 354 -28.96 -10.43 -40.03
C SER A 354 -28.48 -11.80 -40.52
N LYS A 355 -28.59 -12.11 -41.82
CA LYS A 355 -28.12 -13.41 -42.35
C LYS A 355 -26.59 -13.51 -42.21
N GLY A 356 -26.10 -14.67 -41.78
CA GLY A 356 -24.70 -14.86 -41.35
C GLY A 356 -23.65 -14.24 -42.25
N ARG A 357 -23.67 -14.52 -43.57
CA ARG A 357 -22.68 -13.95 -44.50
C ARG A 357 -22.84 -12.45 -44.74
N ILE A 358 -24.08 -11.95 -44.75
CA ILE A 358 -24.38 -10.53 -44.95
C ILE A 358 -23.96 -9.73 -43.71
N SER A 359 -24.33 -10.19 -42.52
CA SER A 359 -23.92 -9.60 -41.24
C SER A 359 -22.40 -9.61 -41.07
N LEU A 360 -21.73 -10.69 -41.48
CA LEU A 360 -20.27 -10.75 -41.48
C LEU A 360 -19.65 -9.72 -42.44
N ASN A 361 -20.14 -9.61 -43.67
CA ASN A 361 -19.64 -8.60 -44.62
C ASN A 361 -19.91 -7.16 -44.14
N LEU A 362 -21.07 -6.92 -43.52
CA LEU A 362 -21.37 -5.66 -42.85
C LEU A 362 -20.29 -5.33 -41.82
N TYR A 363 -20.00 -6.27 -40.92
CA TYR A 363 -18.97 -6.12 -39.91
C TYR A 363 -17.56 -5.89 -40.52
N GLU A 364 -17.14 -6.73 -41.47
CA GLU A 364 -15.81 -6.67 -42.08
C GLU A 364 -15.55 -5.36 -42.84
N LYS A 365 -16.59 -4.78 -43.45
CA LYS A 365 -16.52 -3.53 -44.22
C LYS A 365 -16.80 -2.27 -43.39
N THR A 366 -17.21 -2.42 -42.14
CA THR A 366 -17.46 -1.30 -41.23
C THR A 366 -16.15 -0.76 -40.66
N GLN A 367 -16.03 0.57 -40.56
CA GLN A 367 -14.91 1.20 -39.86
C GLN A 367 -15.24 1.33 -38.37
N PHE A 368 -14.44 0.66 -37.54
CA PHE A 368 -14.49 0.82 -36.08
C PHE A 368 -13.41 1.79 -35.61
N ALA A 369 -13.67 2.55 -34.55
CA ALA A 369 -12.68 3.39 -33.89
C ALA A 369 -12.98 3.54 -32.40
N ILE A 370 -12.00 4.00 -31.62
CA ILE A 370 -12.15 4.27 -30.19
C ILE A 370 -11.82 5.71 -29.89
N ILE A 371 -12.74 6.44 -29.27
CA ILE A 371 -12.51 7.80 -28.80
C ILE A 371 -11.34 7.79 -27.81
N ARG A 372 -10.34 8.62 -28.07
CA ARG A 372 -9.25 8.87 -27.13
C ARG A 372 -9.48 10.25 -26.51
N LYS A 373 -9.51 10.28 -25.18
CA LYS A 373 -9.63 11.51 -24.39
C LYS A 373 -8.27 12.01 -23.89
N ASP A 374 -7.23 11.19 -24.06
CA ASP A 374 -5.86 11.59 -23.85
C ASP A 374 -5.29 12.21 -25.13
N HIS A 375 -4.18 12.92 -24.97
CA HIS A 375 -3.46 13.58 -26.07
C HIS A 375 -2.55 12.62 -26.83
N ILE A 376 -2.72 11.30 -26.65
CA ILE A 376 -1.82 10.29 -27.19
C ILE A 376 -1.90 10.26 -28.72
N ILE A 377 -3.06 10.59 -29.29
CA ILE A 377 -3.31 10.53 -30.74
C ILE A 377 -3.36 11.91 -31.41
N ASP A 378 -3.06 13.00 -30.70
CA ASP A 378 -3.23 14.36 -31.22
C ASP A 378 -2.32 14.67 -32.43
N ASN A 379 -1.16 14.02 -32.51
CA ASN A 379 -0.13 14.26 -33.52
C ASN A 379 0.10 13.06 -34.46
N ILE A 380 -0.87 12.15 -34.56
CA ILE A 380 -0.76 10.98 -35.44
C ILE A 380 -1.26 11.28 -36.86
N ASP A 381 -0.85 10.46 -37.84
CA ASP A 381 -1.37 10.51 -39.21
C ASP A 381 -2.91 10.53 -39.22
N GLN A 382 -3.48 11.50 -39.95
CA GLN A 382 -4.92 11.68 -40.12
C GLN A 382 -5.60 10.42 -40.68
N ASN A 383 -4.87 9.59 -41.43
CA ASN A 383 -5.38 8.32 -41.94
C ASN A 383 -5.69 7.30 -40.83
N LEU A 384 -5.09 7.43 -39.64
CA LEU A 384 -5.25 6.53 -38.50
C LEU A 384 -6.33 6.99 -37.52
N VAL A 385 -6.92 8.16 -37.72
CA VAL A 385 -7.93 8.74 -36.82
C VAL A 385 -9.19 9.17 -37.56
N ILE A 386 -10.28 9.27 -36.80
CA ILE A 386 -11.56 9.84 -37.23
C ILE A 386 -11.76 11.11 -36.41
N ARG A 387 -11.99 12.24 -37.07
CA ARG A 387 -12.38 13.49 -36.41
C ARG A 387 -13.89 13.54 -36.26
N LEU A 388 -14.36 13.57 -35.01
CA LEU A 388 -15.78 13.65 -34.67
C LEU A 388 -16.25 15.12 -34.65
N PRO A 389 -17.58 15.39 -34.76
CA PRO A 389 -18.13 16.75 -34.87
C PRO A 389 -17.75 17.71 -33.72
N ASN A 390 -17.42 17.20 -32.54
CA ASN A 390 -17.01 17.96 -31.36
C ASN A 390 -15.48 18.11 -31.23
N ASN A 391 -14.74 17.95 -32.33
CA ASN A 391 -13.28 17.89 -32.37
C ASN A 391 -12.63 16.76 -31.55
N GLN A 392 -13.41 15.78 -31.06
CA GLN A 392 -12.82 14.57 -30.48
C GLN A 392 -12.18 13.73 -31.58
N LEU A 393 -11.07 13.08 -31.24
CA LEU A 393 -10.39 12.14 -32.11
C LEU A 393 -10.72 10.72 -31.66
N ALA A 394 -11.01 9.86 -32.64
CA ALA A 394 -11.15 8.43 -32.44
C ALA A 394 -10.10 7.67 -33.23
N LEU A 395 -9.34 6.81 -32.56
CA LEU A 395 -8.31 5.99 -33.16
C LEU A 395 -8.95 4.84 -33.94
N LYS A 396 -8.67 4.74 -35.25
CA LYS A 396 -9.21 3.68 -36.10
C LYS A 396 -8.71 2.31 -35.66
N LEU A 397 -9.62 1.35 -35.60
CA LEU A 397 -9.32 -0.06 -35.42
C LEU A 397 -9.32 -0.76 -36.78
N LYS A 398 -8.49 -1.80 -36.91
CA LYS A 398 -8.45 -2.71 -38.06
C LYS A 398 -8.84 -4.11 -37.62
N ASN A 399 -9.43 -4.86 -38.54
CA ASN A 399 -9.59 -6.30 -38.41
C ASN A 399 -8.22 -6.97 -38.55
N ALA A 400 -7.94 -7.93 -37.68
CA ALA A 400 -6.75 -8.76 -37.76
C ALA A 400 -7.06 -10.18 -37.29
N ILE A 401 -6.11 -11.08 -37.52
CA ILE A 401 -6.12 -12.43 -36.98
C ILE A 401 -5.05 -12.50 -35.89
N VAL A 402 -5.45 -12.91 -34.68
CA VAL A 402 -4.55 -13.14 -33.55
C VAL A 402 -4.54 -14.62 -33.18
N LYS A 403 -3.34 -15.16 -32.95
CA LYS A 403 -3.16 -16.57 -32.60
C LYS A 403 -3.50 -16.82 -31.13
N SER A 404 -4.12 -17.97 -30.85
CA SER A 404 -4.27 -18.45 -29.48
C SER A 404 -2.92 -18.73 -28.83
N VAL A 405 -2.78 -18.40 -27.54
CA VAL A 405 -1.61 -18.77 -26.74
C VAL A 405 -1.64 -20.25 -26.35
N ILE A 406 -2.82 -20.90 -26.38
CA ILE A 406 -3.04 -22.28 -25.91
C ILE A 406 -3.68 -23.16 -27.01
N GLY A 407 -3.30 -22.95 -28.27
CA GLY A 407 -3.77 -23.79 -29.38
C GLY A 407 -3.44 -23.24 -30.77
N SER A 408 -3.70 -24.04 -31.81
CA SER A 408 -3.52 -23.69 -33.23
C SER A 408 -4.73 -22.99 -33.85
N PHE A 409 -5.53 -22.28 -33.04
CA PHE A 409 -6.71 -21.55 -33.50
C PHE A 409 -6.41 -20.07 -33.69
N ASP A 410 -6.92 -19.56 -34.81
CA ASP A 410 -6.87 -18.16 -35.21
C ASP A 410 -8.18 -17.47 -34.80
N PHE A 411 -8.07 -16.34 -34.11
CA PHE A 411 -9.22 -15.52 -33.72
C PHE A 411 -9.24 -14.21 -34.51
N SER A 412 -10.42 -13.84 -35.00
CA SER A 412 -10.65 -12.46 -35.46
C SER A 412 -10.51 -11.49 -34.28
N ALA A 413 -9.88 -10.35 -34.52
CA ALA A 413 -9.73 -9.31 -33.53
C ALA A 413 -9.88 -7.91 -34.13
N LEU A 414 -10.36 -6.98 -33.31
CA LEU A 414 -10.20 -5.55 -33.56
C LEU A 414 -9.07 -5.02 -32.70
N LEU A 415 -8.10 -4.38 -33.35
CA LEU A 415 -7.01 -3.69 -32.68
C LEU A 415 -6.68 -2.37 -33.41
N PRO A 416 -6.00 -1.44 -32.74
CA PRO A 416 -5.60 -0.18 -33.32
C PRO A 416 -4.83 -0.32 -34.63
N SER A 417 -5.17 0.54 -35.60
CA SER A 417 -4.51 0.54 -36.92
C SER A 417 -3.05 0.98 -36.82
N SER A 418 -2.76 1.87 -35.87
CA SER A 418 -1.41 2.35 -35.55
C SER A 418 -0.54 1.26 -34.97
N GLU A 419 0.67 1.06 -35.50
CA GLU A 419 1.63 0.06 -34.97
C GLU A 419 2.37 0.51 -33.70
N ASN A 420 2.28 1.80 -33.34
CA ASN A 420 2.89 2.29 -32.11
C ASN A 420 2.28 1.62 -30.88
N ALA A 421 3.13 0.98 -30.06
CA ALA A 421 2.70 0.20 -28.90
C ALA A 421 1.89 1.00 -27.88
N ILE A 422 2.16 2.31 -27.71
CA ILE A 422 1.37 3.15 -26.79
C ILE A 422 -0.08 3.32 -27.24
N HIS A 423 -0.39 3.05 -28.51
CA HIS A 423 -1.74 3.11 -29.05
C HIS A 423 -2.48 1.76 -28.96
N GLN A 424 -1.75 0.68 -28.64
CA GLN A 424 -2.21 -0.72 -28.63
C GLN A 424 -2.80 -1.14 -27.27
N ASP A 425 -3.35 -0.19 -26.50
CA ASP A 425 -3.98 -0.44 -25.21
C ASP A 425 -5.33 -1.17 -25.31
N ILE A 426 -5.97 -1.18 -26.48
CA ILE A 426 -7.22 -1.92 -26.70
C ILE A 426 -7.02 -3.09 -27.65
N LEU A 427 -7.59 -4.24 -27.28
CA LEU A 427 -7.70 -5.42 -28.12
C LEU A 427 -9.04 -6.08 -27.82
N LEU A 428 -9.86 -6.27 -28.86
CA LEU A 428 -11.13 -6.98 -28.80
C LEU A 428 -11.00 -8.29 -29.58
N ILE A 429 -10.78 -9.39 -28.87
CA ILE A 429 -10.66 -10.74 -29.42
C ILE A 429 -12.05 -11.33 -29.60
N ASN A 430 -12.29 -11.92 -30.77
CA ASN A 430 -13.55 -12.52 -31.19
C ASN A 430 -14.77 -11.62 -30.91
N PRO A 431 -14.78 -10.36 -31.40
CA PRO A 431 -15.89 -9.47 -31.16
C PRO A 431 -17.13 -9.95 -31.92
N VAL A 432 -18.28 -10.03 -31.24
CA VAL A 432 -19.54 -10.47 -31.83
C VAL A 432 -20.51 -9.31 -31.90
N PHE A 433 -20.75 -8.82 -33.11
CA PHE A 433 -21.76 -7.82 -33.40
C PHE A 433 -23.06 -8.48 -33.87
N LYS A 434 -24.17 -8.05 -33.30
CA LYS A 434 -25.52 -8.48 -33.69
C LYS A 434 -26.28 -7.30 -34.30
N VAL A 435 -26.96 -7.53 -35.41
CA VAL A 435 -27.92 -6.59 -35.98
C VAL A 435 -29.21 -6.69 -35.18
N TYR A 436 -29.64 -5.58 -34.59
CA TYR A 436 -30.88 -5.49 -33.82
C TYR A 436 -32.04 -4.99 -34.70
N SER A 437 -31.77 -3.99 -35.53
CA SER A 437 -32.72 -3.41 -36.47
C SER A 437 -31.98 -2.96 -37.73
N ALA A 438 -32.62 -3.08 -38.88
CA ALA A 438 -32.15 -2.51 -40.14
C ALA A 438 -33.34 -2.00 -40.96
N ILE A 439 -33.44 -0.68 -41.12
CA ILE A 439 -34.55 -0.01 -41.80
C ILE A 439 -34.04 0.70 -43.06
N LYS A 440 -34.53 0.26 -44.22
CA LYS A 440 -34.29 0.93 -45.50
C LYS A 440 -35.26 2.10 -45.68
N LYS A 441 -34.73 3.27 -46.05
CA LYS A 441 -35.49 4.48 -46.42
C LYS A 441 -34.84 5.10 -47.65
N HIS A 442 -35.52 5.08 -48.78
CA HIS A 442 -35.14 5.69 -50.05
C HIS A 442 -33.65 5.49 -50.43
N ASP A 443 -32.78 6.43 -50.04
CA ASP A 443 -31.35 6.50 -50.35
C ASP A 443 -30.44 6.07 -49.18
N LYS A 444 -31.00 5.51 -48.10
CA LYS A 444 -30.24 5.11 -46.91
C LYS A 444 -30.76 3.86 -46.21
N LEU A 445 -29.84 3.21 -45.51
CA LEU A 445 -30.10 2.10 -44.61
C LEU A 445 -29.65 2.48 -43.19
N ILE A 446 -30.59 2.48 -42.24
CA ILE A 446 -30.31 2.73 -40.83
C ILE A 446 -30.17 1.39 -40.13
N VAL A 447 -28.98 1.08 -39.63
CA VAL A 447 -28.68 -0.19 -38.94
C VAL A 447 -28.34 0.06 -37.48
N GLU A 448 -28.99 -0.67 -36.59
CA GLU A 448 -28.66 -0.73 -35.18
C GLU A 448 -27.83 -1.99 -34.90
N LEU A 449 -26.58 -1.79 -34.50
CA LEU A 449 -25.61 -2.84 -34.17
C LEU A 449 -25.41 -2.90 -32.65
N GLU A 450 -25.28 -4.11 -32.12
CA GLU A 450 -24.95 -4.35 -30.72
C GLU A 450 -23.71 -5.23 -30.58
N LEU A 451 -22.70 -4.75 -29.85
CA LEU A 451 -21.56 -5.58 -29.44
C LEU A 451 -21.96 -6.47 -28.26
N LYS A 452 -22.18 -7.76 -28.51
CA LYS A 452 -22.65 -8.73 -27.51
C LYS A 452 -21.53 -9.42 -26.76
N LYS A 453 -20.37 -9.60 -27.39
CA LYS A 453 -19.21 -10.29 -26.81
C LYS A 453 -17.93 -9.68 -27.33
N ALA A 454 -16.91 -9.61 -26.47
CA ALA A 454 -15.52 -9.44 -26.85
C ALA A 454 -14.63 -9.99 -25.73
N ASN A 455 -13.42 -10.41 -26.07
CA ASN A 455 -12.45 -10.98 -25.11
C ASN A 455 -13.00 -12.19 -24.35
N PHE A 456 -13.90 -12.95 -24.99
CA PHE A 456 -14.64 -14.09 -24.41
C PHE A 456 -15.56 -13.72 -23.25
N LEU A 457 -15.85 -12.43 -23.07
CA LEU A 457 -16.79 -11.92 -22.08
C LEU A 457 -18.08 -11.48 -22.77
N THR A 458 -19.21 -11.72 -22.12
CA THR A 458 -20.49 -11.14 -22.54
C THR A 458 -20.54 -9.68 -22.13
N ILE A 459 -20.98 -8.82 -23.04
CA ILE A 459 -21.09 -7.39 -22.82
C ILE A 459 -22.54 -6.97 -23.07
N GLN A 460 -23.02 -6.02 -22.27
CA GLN A 460 -24.37 -5.51 -22.35
C GLN A 460 -24.36 -4.03 -22.72
N ASN A 461 -25.41 -3.59 -23.41
CA ASN A 461 -25.73 -2.18 -23.62
C ASN A 461 -24.68 -1.38 -24.43
N ILE A 462 -24.02 -2.04 -25.39
CA ILE A 462 -23.18 -1.35 -26.38
C ILE A 462 -23.89 -1.38 -27.73
N GLN A 463 -24.81 -0.45 -27.92
CA GLN A 463 -25.55 -0.26 -29.17
C GLN A 463 -25.01 0.93 -29.95
N LYS A 464 -24.96 0.79 -31.28
CA LYS A 464 -24.48 1.82 -32.21
C LYS A 464 -25.39 1.83 -33.42
N THR A 465 -25.89 3.01 -33.76
CA THR A 465 -26.64 3.22 -34.99
C THR A 465 -25.71 3.76 -36.06
N ILE A 466 -25.76 3.16 -37.25
CA ILE A 466 -25.05 3.63 -38.43
C ILE A 466 -26.04 3.93 -39.56
N GLU A 467 -25.78 5.00 -40.29
CA GLU A 467 -26.51 5.36 -41.50
C GLU A 467 -25.62 5.05 -42.70
N ILE A 468 -26.03 4.09 -43.51
CA ILE A 468 -25.32 3.62 -44.70
C ILE A 468 -26.01 4.21 -45.93
N LYS A 469 -25.25 4.81 -46.84
CA LYS A 469 -25.78 5.39 -48.07
C LYS A 469 -26.00 4.29 -49.11
N LEU A 470 -27.17 4.27 -49.75
CA LEU A 470 -27.56 3.30 -50.77
C LEU A 470 -27.44 3.83 -52.20
#